data_AF-A0A1W9R1P7-F1
#
_entry.id   AF-A0A1W9R1P7-F1
#
_cell.length_a   1.000
_cell.length_b   1.000
_cell.length_c   1.000
_cell.angle_alpha   90.00
_cell.angle_beta   90.00
_cell.angle_gamma   90.00
#
_symmetry.space_group_name_H-M   'P 1'
#
loop_
_entity.id
_entity.type
_entity.pdbx_description
1 polymer ?
#
loop_
_entity_poly.entity_id
_entity_poly.type
_entity_poly.pdbx_seq_one_letter_code
_entity_poly.pdbx_strand_id
1 'polypeptide(L)'
;MWWFTIGKQKLKIPVSAYFKALGELLIHMFTQKRTLGCDDNQLRWFEHLILVLGYLLLLFTTVFLDWFSTQNIFIIVIGYIESAVIFVVTFDFVRRRIEKQTEISKHSHPSDWFFVIWLFLMGLTAFAVRVFIDMDIIENNIWLFLVHLIILVQWALIENPTGNLKKLTQVYTDTTD
;
A
#
# COMPACT_ATOMS: atom_id res chain seq x y z
N MET A 1 -20.71 8.73 6.29
CA MET A 1 -21.01 10.11 5.88
C MET A 1 -22.12 10.19 4.83
N TRP A 2 -22.17 9.29 3.84
CA TRP A 2 -23.23 9.23 2.80
C TRP A 2 -24.67 9.28 3.33
N TRP A 3 -24.96 8.58 4.44
CA TRP A 3 -26.27 8.61 5.09
C TRP A 3 -26.67 10.02 5.55
N PHE A 4 -25.74 10.79 6.12
CA PHE A 4 -26.02 12.13 6.64
C PHE A 4 -26.13 13.19 5.55
N THR A 5 -25.42 13.02 4.43
CA THR A 5 -25.39 13.99 3.33
C THR A 5 -26.42 13.73 2.24
N ILE A 6 -26.70 12.47 1.90
CA ILE A 6 -27.60 12.11 0.80
C ILE A 6 -28.86 11.41 1.32
N GLY A 7 -28.69 10.41 2.18
CA GLY A 7 -29.81 9.60 2.69
C GLY A 7 -30.82 10.39 3.53
N LYS A 8 -30.34 11.18 4.50
CA LYS A 8 -31.18 12.00 5.40
C LYS A 8 -31.88 13.15 4.67
N GLN A 9 -31.24 13.71 3.64
CA GLN A 9 -31.78 14.84 2.89
C GLN A 9 -32.68 14.44 1.70
N LYS A 10 -32.86 13.12 1.45
CA LYS A 10 -33.68 12.57 0.35
C LYS A 10 -33.42 13.21 -1.02
N LEU A 11 -32.17 13.60 -1.27
CA LEU A 11 -31.74 14.21 -2.53
C LEU A 11 -31.86 13.17 -3.66
N LYS A 12 -32.65 13.48 -4.69
CA LYS A 12 -32.76 12.67 -5.91
C LYS A 12 -31.60 12.99 -6.84
N ILE A 13 -30.49 12.30 -6.65
CA ILE A 13 -29.30 12.45 -7.49
C ILE A 13 -29.45 11.52 -8.71
N PRO A 14 -29.28 12.03 -9.95
CA PRO A 14 -29.34 11.17 -11.13
C PRO A 14 -28.20 10.15 -11.11
N VAL A 15 -28.48 8.92 -11.55
CA VAL A 15 -27.51 7.81 -11.56
C VAL A 15 -26.26 8.16 -12.37
N SER A 16 -26.39 9.01 -13.40
CA SER A 16 -25.27 9.52 -14.19
C SER A 16 -24.23 10.29 -13.37
N ALA A 17 -24.65 10.98 -12.31
CA ALA A 17 -23.72 11.69 -11.43
C ALA A 17 -22.85 10.73 -10.61
N TYR A 18 -23.36 9.56 -10.24
CA TYR A 18 -22.56 8.53 -9.55
C TYR A 18 -21.50 7.93 -10.46
N PHE A 19 -21.86 7.60 -11.71
CA PHE A 19 -20.88 7.10 -12.68
C PHE A 19 -19.83 8.15 -13.03
N LYS A 20 -20.23 9.43 -13.14
CA LYS A 20 -19.28 10.53 -13.36
C LYS A 20 -18.33 10.70 -12.18
N ALA A 21 -18.85 10.69 -10.95
CA ALA A 21 -18.05 10.77 -9.73
C ALA A 21 -17.11 9.56 -9.58
N LEU A 22 -17.54 8.37 -9.97
CA LEU A 22 -16.69 7.16 -9.98
C LEU A 22 -15.54 7.29 -10.99
N GLY A 23 -15.81 7.81 -12.19
CA GLY A 23 -14.77 8.10 -13.18
C GLY A 23 -13.76 9.14 -12.68
N GLU A 24 -14.26 10.23 -12.07
CA GLU A 24 -13.40 11.23 -11.44
C GLU A 24 -12.58 10.65 -10.28
N LEU A 25 -13.16 9.76 -9.46
CA LEU A 25 -12.45 9.07 -8.38
C LEU A 25 -11.25 8.28 -8.91
N LEU A 26 -11.43 7.46 -9.96
CA LEU A 26 -10.36 6.66 -10.52
C LEU A 26 -9.23 7.54 -11.09
N ILE A 27 -9.60 8.60 -11.81
CA ILE A 27 -8.64 9.58 -12.34
C ILE A 27 -7.89 10.25 -11.18
N HIS A 28 -8.59 10.65 -10.11
CA HIS A 28 -7.95 11.28 -8.97
C HIS A 28 -7.11 10.32 -8.13
N MET A 29 -7.47 9.03 -8.07
CA MET A 29 -6.74 7.99 -7.35
C MET A 29 -5.39 7.71 -8.00
N PHE A 30 -5.34 7.59 -9.33
CA PHE A 30 -4.10 7.27 -10.04
C PHE A 30 -3.30 8.51 -10.46
N THR A 31 -3.97 9.61 -10.86
CA THR A 31 -3.27 10.75 -11.44
C THR A 31 -3.07 11.90 -10.46
N GLN A 32 -3.84 11.97 -9.38
CA GLN A 32 -3.82 13.04 -8.37
C GLN A 32 -3.61 14.46 -8.97
N LYS A 33 -4.30 14.76 -10.08
CA LYS A 33 -4.07 15.92 -10.98
C LYS A 33 -3.92 17.30 -10.29
N ARG A 34 -4.47 17.47 -9.09
CA ARG A 34 -4.40 18.72 -8.30
C ARG A 34 -3.07 18.93 -7.58
N THR A 35 -2.30 17.88 -7.28
CA THR A 35 -0.98 18.01 -6.63
C THR A 35 0.13 18.38 -7.61
N LEU A 36 -0.03 18.04 -8.89
CA LEU A 36 0.82 18.46 -10.01
C LEU A 36 0.75 19.97 -10.31
N GLY A 37 -0.30 20.65 -9.87
CA GLY A 37 -0.50 22.09 -10.08
C GLY A 37 0.30 23.00 -9.13
N CYS A 38 1.08 22.44 -8.20
CA CYS A 38 2.00 23.19 -7.33
C CYS A 38 3.45 22.95 -7.75
N ASP A 39 4.21 24.04 -7.88
CA ASP A 39 5.54 24.11 -8.56
C ASP A 39 6.61 23.16 -7.97
N ASP A 40 6.57 22.84 -6.67
CA ASP A 40 7.64 22.10 -5.98
C ASP A 40 7.35 20.60 -5.72
N ASN A 41 6.32 20.01 -6.32
CA ASN A 41 5.82 18.69 -5.91
C ASN A 41 5.92 17.56 -6.96
N GLN A 42 6.51 17.81 -8.13
CA GLN A 42 6.50 16.83 -9.24
C GLN A 42 7.30 15.56 -8.96
N LEU A 43 8.51 15.68 -8.39
CA LEU A 43 9.33 14.50 -8.04
C LEU A 43 8.63 13.63 -6.99
N ARG A 44 8.04 14.24 -5.96
CA ARG A 44 7.28 13.53 -4.93
C ARG A 44 6.03 12.85 -5.49
N TRP A 45 5.34 13.50 -6.42
CA TRP A 45 4.19 12.90 -7.11
C TRP A 45 4.63 11.66 -7.90
N PHE A 46 5.75 11.75 -8.62
CA PHE A 46 6.29 10.64 -9.39
C PHE A 46 6.73 9.47 -8.52
N GLU A 47 7.45 9.75 -7.43
CA GLU A 47 7.84 8.76 -6.43
C GLU A 47 6.61 8.05 -5.83
N HIS A 48 5.57 8.81 -5.47
CA HIS A 48 4.33 8.23 -4.94
C HIS A 48 3.61 7.36 -5.96
N LEU A 49 3.53 7.80 -7.21
CA LEU A 49 2.91 7.03 -8.30
C LEU A 49 3.65 5.71 -8.53
N ILE A 50 4.99 5.75 -8.58
CA ILE A 50 5.80 4.53 -8.70
C ILE A 50 5.58 3.62 -7.49
N LEU A 51 5.47 4.17 -6.27
CA LEU A 51 5.26 3.36 -5.08
C LEU A 51 3.91 2.62 -5.10
N VAL A 52 2.84 3.29 -5.52
CA VAL A 52 1.51 2.66 -5.65
C VAL A 52 1.51 1.59 -6.75
N LEU A 53 2.04 1.91 -7.93
CA LEU A 53 2.11 0.96 -9.04
C LEU A 53 3.03 -0.22 -8.72
N GLY A 54 4.19 0.04 -8.13
CA GLY A 54 5.14 -0.98 -7.70
C GLY A 54 4.50 -1.95 -6.72
N TYR A 55 3.84 -1.44 -5.67
CA TYR A 55 3.15 -2.27 -4.69
C TYR A 55 2.06 -3.15 -5.32
N LEU A 56 1.22 -2.60 -6.20
CA LEU A 56 0.18 -3.40 -6.89
C LEU A 56 0.78 -4.48 -7.78
N LEU A 57 1.88 -4.16 -8.49
CA LEU A 57 2.60 -5.11 -9.31
C LEU A 57 3.26 -6.20 -8.47
N LEU A 58 3.93 -5.85 -7.37
CA LEU A 58 4.56 -6.82 -6.46
C LEU A 58 3.52 -7.76 -5.86
N LEU A 59 2.35 -7.27 -5.45
CA LEU A 59 1.27 -8.15 -4.99
C LEU A 59 0.75 -9.05 -6.10
N PHE A 60 0.62 -8.50 -7.32
CA PHE A 60 0.20 -9.29 -8.47
C PHE A 60 1.20 -10.41 -8.77
N THR A 61 2.50 -10.12 -8.79
CA THR A 61 3.53 -11.12 -9.10
C THR A 61 3.72 -12.13 -7.97
N THR A 62 3.70 -11.70 -6.71
CA THR A 62 3.87 -12.61 -5.57
C THR A 62 2.66 -13.54 -5.39
N VAL A 63 1.42 -13.02 -5.49
CA VAL A 63 0.21 -13.80 -5.20
C VAL A 63 -0.36 -14.50 -6.44
N PHE A 64 -0.48 -13.80 -7.58
CA PHE A 64 -1.13 -14.37 -8.77
C PHE A 64 -0.16 -15.12 -9.67
N LEU A 65 1.08 -14.65 -9.80
CA LEU A 65 2.10 -15.32 -10.63
C LEU A 65 2.95 -16.33 -9.85
N ASP A 66 2.66 -16.51 -8.56
CA ASP A 66 3.36 -17.42 -7.65
C ASP A 66 4.88 -17.28 -7.75
N TRP A 67 5.35 -16.04 -7.57
CA TRP A 67 6.76 -15.70 -7.78
C TRP A 67 7.72 -16.53 -6.93
N PHE A 68 7.30 -17.13 -5.80
CA PHE A 68 8.20 -17.96 -5.00
C PHE A 68 8.33 -19.40 -5.52
N SER A 69 7.33 -19.93 -6.24
CA SER A 69 7.38 -21.30 -6.79
C SER A 69 7.72 -21.35 -8.29
N THR A 70 7.60 -20.22 -9.00
CA THR A 70 7.74 -20.19 -10.45
C THR A 70 9.17 -20.51 -10.94
N GLN A 71 9.23 -21.35 -11.98
CA GLN A 71 10.46 -21.68 -12.72
C GLN A 71 10.63 -20.83 -14.00
N ASN A 72 9.65 -19.97 -14.31
CA ASN A 72 9.70 -19.18 -15.54
C ASN A 72 10.61 -17.95 -15.35
N ILE A 73 11.76 -17.94 -16.03
CA ILE A 73 12.75 -16.85 -15.99
C ILE A 73 12.16 -15.45 -16.17
N PHE A 74 11.12 -15.30 -16.99
CA PHE A 74 10.47 -14.01 -17.19
C PHE A 74 9.83 -13.48 -15.90
N ILE A 75 9.13 -14.33 -15.18
CA ILE A 75 8.46 -13.98 -13.91
C ILE A 75 9.51 -13.76 -12.81
N ILE A 76 10.58 -14.56 -12.82
CA ILE A 76 11.72 -14.42 -11.90
C ILE A 76 12.33 -13.02 -12.01
N VAL A 77 12.72 -12.62 -13.23
CA VAL A 77 13.37 -11.33 -13.50
C VAL A 77 12.44 -10.16 -13.20
N ILE A 78 11.16 -10.26 -13.56
CA ILE A 78 10.17 -9.22 -13.24
C ILE A 78 10.07 -9.00 -11.73
N GLY A 79 9.88 -10.07 -10.95
CA GLY A 79 9.76 -9.92 -9.50
C GLY A 79 11.03 -9.35 -8.86
N TYR A 80 12.22 -9.67 -9.39
CA TYR A 80 13.47 -9.05 -8.95
C TYR A 80 13.53 -7.55 -9.21
N ILE A 81 13.13 -7.13 -10.41
CA ILE A 81 13.07 -5.72 -10.78
C ILE A 81 12.07 -4.98 -9.89
N GLU A 82 10.86 -5.53 -9.72
CA GLU A 82 9.81 -4.95 -8.89
C GLU A 82 10.26 -4.80 -7.44
N SER A 83 10.85 -5.85 -6.87
CA SER A 83 11.36 -5.83 -5.50
C SER A 83 12.48 -4.81 -5.30
N ALA A 84 13.39 -4.66 -6.28
CA ALA A 84 14.45 -3.66 -6.24
C ALA A 84 13.91 -2.23 -6.35
N VAL A 85 12.95 -1.99 -7.26
CA VAL A 85 12.31 -0.68 -7.43
C VAL A 85 11.60 -0.26 -6.14
N ILE A 86 10.80 -1.15 -5.53
CA ILE A 86 10.11 -0.86 -4.27
C ILE A 86 11.12 -0.56 -3.17
N PHE A 87 12.19 -1.35 -3.06
CA PHE A 87 13.23 -1.14 -2.05
C PHE A 87 13.85 0.27 -2.17
N VAL A 88 14.27 0.68 -3.38
CA VAL A 88 14.90 1.99 -3.60
C VAL A 88 13.94 3.14 -3.33
N VAL A 89 12.71 3.06 -3.83
CA VAL A 89 11.71 4.13 -3.68
C VAL A 89 11.27 4.26 -2.21
N THR A 90 11.00 3.13 -1.54
CA THR A 90 10.64 3.15 -0.11
C THR A 90 11.79 3.64 0.77
N PHE A 91 13.04 3.29 0.45
CA PHE A 91 14.21 3.79 1.16
C PHE A 91 14.32 5.33 1.08
N ASP A 92 14.18 5.89 -0.12
CA ASP A 92 14.20 7.35 -0.31
C ASP A 92 13.04 8.03 0.44
N PHE A 93 11.83 7.45 0.40
CA PHE A 93 10.68 7.95 1.17
C PHE A 93 10.92 7.95 2.68
N VAL A 94 11.47 6.86 3.24
CA VAL A 94 11.79 6.76 4.67
C VAL A 94 12.86 7.79 5.04
N ARG A 95 13.93 7.88 4.25
CA ARG A 95 15.01 8.85 4.46
C ARG A 95 14.49 10.28 4.53
N ARG A 96 13.68 10.71 3.55
CA ARG A 96 13.10 12.06 3.50
C ARG A 96 12.16 12.35 4.67
N ARG A 97 11.47 11.33 5.20
CA ARG A 97 10.63 11.47 6.40
C ARG A 97 11.45 11.60 7.68
N ILE A 98 12.55 10.87 7.80
CA ILE A 98 13.50 10.99 8.93
C ILE A 98 14.18 12.37 8.91
N GLU A 99 14.62 12.83 7.74
CA GLU A 99 15.27 14.13 7.57
C GLU A 99 14.29 15.33 7.70
N LYS A 100 12.98 15.07 7.80
CA LYS A 100 11.92 16.09 8.00
C LYS A 100 12.00 17.26 7.00
N GLN A 101 12.42 16.98 5.76
CA GLN A 101 12.74 18.01 4.77
C GLN A 101 11.53 18.88 4.35
N THR A 102 10.29 18.42 4.57
CA THR A 102 9.07 19.17 4.23
C THR A 102 8.10 19.25 5.40
N GLU A 103 7.24 20.28 5.44
CA GLU A 103 6.20 20.44 6.46
C GLU A 103 5.23 19.24 6.53
N ILE A 104 4.99 18.57 5.41
CA ILE A 104 4.18 17.35 5.34
C ILE A 104 4.92 16.16 5.98
N SER A 105 6.24 16.06 5.81
CA SER A 105 7.07 15.07 6.50
C SER A 105 7.13 15.32 8.01
N LYS A 106 7.05 16.58 8.46
CA LYS A 106 7.01 16.95 9.88
C LYS A 106 5.68 16.59 10.56
N HIS A 107 4.56 16.76 9.84
CA HIS A 107 3.21 16.51 10.35
C HIS A 107 2.57 15.23 9.78
N SER A 108 3.37 14.20 9.54
CA SER A 108 2.88 12.91 9.03
C SER A 108 2.13 12.12 10.11
N HIS A 109 1.02 11.49 9.73
CA HIS A 109 0.29 10.60 10.62
C HIS A 109 1.09 9.30 10.84
N PRO A 110 1.03 8.66 12.02
CA PRO A 110 1.75 7.40 12.27
C PRO A 110 1.41 6.28 11.28
N SER A 111 0.16 6.22 10.77
CA SER A 111 -0.25 5.22 9.76
C SER A 111 0.59 5.27 8.50
N ASP A 112 1.02 6.46 8.08
CA ASP A 112 1.76 6.66 6.84
C ASP A 112 3.20 6.15 6.99
N TRP A 113 3.74 6.22 8.21
CA TRP A 113 5.03 5.64 8.56
C TRP A 113 4.97 4.12 8.58
N PHE A 114 3.95 3.55 9.22
CA PHE A 114 3.75 2.11 9.27
C PHE A 114 3.64 1.51 7.87
N PHE A 115 2.85 2.12 6.97
CA PHE A 115 2.69 1.63 5.61
C PHE A 115 4.02 1.56 4.84
N VAL A 116 4.80 2.65 4.84
CA VAL A 116 6.06 2.71 4.09
C VAL A 116 7.11 1.76 4.67
N ILE A 117 7.22 1.66 6.00
CA ILE A 117 8.18 0.74 6.64
C ILE A 117 7.82 -0.72 6.33
N TRP A 118 6.54 -1.09 6.39
CA TRP A 118 6.13 -2.46 6.12
C TRP A 118 6.32 -2.81 4.65
N LEU A 119 6.06 -1.87 3.74
CA LEU A 119 6.32 -2.06 2.31
C LEU A 119 7.81 -2.25 2.02
N PHE A 120 8.68 -1.50 2.70
CA PHE A 120 10.14 -1.69 2.63
C PHE A 120 10.56 -3.08 3.11
N LEU A 121 10.06 -3.52 4.27
CA LEU A 121 10.36 -4.84 4.83
C LEU A 121 9.84 -5.97 3.94
N MET A 122 8.65 -5.81 3.36
CA MET A 122 8.08 -6.74 2.40
C MET A 122 8.96 -6.91 1.17
N GLY A 123 9.37 -5.80 0.53
CA GLY A 123 10.27 -5.85 -0.61
C GLY A 123 11.63 -6.47 -0.27
N LEU A 124 12.23 -6.07 0.86
CA LEU A 124 13.53 -6.61 1.28
C LEU A 124 13.49 -8.12 1.56
N THR A 125 12.47 -8.57 2.29
CA THR A 125 12.34 -9.98 2.64
C THR A 125 11.92 -10.84 1.46
N ALA A 126 11.09 -10.33 0.55
CA ALA A 126 10.73 -11.04 -0.68
C ALA A 126 11.95 -11.26 -1.58
N PHE A 127 12.79 -10.22 -1.75
CA PHE A 127 14.07 -10.34 -2.45
C PHE A 127 14.99 -11.39 -1.79
N ALA A 128 15.14 -11.33 -0.47
CA ALA A 128 16.00 -12.26 0.27
C ALA A 128 15.52 -13.71 0.14
N VAL A 129 14.21 -13.96 0.32
CA VAL A 129 13.60 -15.28 0.12
C VAL A 129 13.91 -15.80 -1.28
N ARG A 130 13.73 -14.97 -2.31
CA ARG A 130 13.98 -15.37 -3.69
C ARG A 130 15.44 -15.75 -3.93
N VAL A 131 16.39 -14.97 -3.43
CA VAL A 131 17.83 -15.29 -3.52
C VAL A 131 18.14 -16.64 -2.86
N PHE A 132 17.51 -16.95 -1.72
CA PHE A 132 17.73 -18.22 -1.01
C PHE A 132 17.13 -19.42 -1.75
N ILE A 133 16.01 -19.22 -2.45
CA ILE A 133 15.40 -20.23 -3.33
C ILE A 133 16.32 -20.49 -4.52
N ASP A 134 16.80 -19.44 -5.19
CA ASP A 134 17.66 -19.58 -6.38
C ASP A 134 19.05 -20.18 -6.05
N MET A 135 19.52 -20.01 -4.81
CA MET A 135 20.73 -20.64 -4.27
C MET A 135 20.50 -22.07 -3.75
N ASP A 136 19.27 -22.58 -3.76
CA ASP A 136 18.89 -23.90 -3.23
C ASP A 136 19.25 -24.11 -1.73
N ILE A 137 19.27 -23.02 -0.95
CA ILE A 137 19.59 -23.02 0.49
C ILE A 137 18.38 -22.78 1.39
N ILE A 138 17.20 -22.59 0.80
CA ILE A 138 16.00 -22.23 1.54
C ILE A 138 15.55 -23.33 2.51
N GLU A 139 15.78 -24.61 2.19
CA GLU A 139 15.42 -25.74 3.05
C GLU A 139 16.12 -25.67 4.42
N ASN A 140 17.38 -25.26 4.43
CA ASN A 140 18.17 -25.07 5.65
C ASN A 140 17.84 -23.77 6.38
N ASN A 141 17.16 -22.82 5.73
CA ASN A 141 16.93 -21.45 6.22
C ASN A 141 15.44 -21.07 6.12
N ILE A 142 14.54 -22.03 6.36
CA ILE A 142 13.08 -21.85 6.20
C ILE A 142 12.53 -20.70 7.06
N TRP A 143 13.22 -20.34 8.14
CA TRP A 143 12.91 -19.17 8.97
C TRP A 143 12.81 -17.87 8.16
N LEU A 144 13.60 -17.70 7.10
CA LEU A 144 13.56 -16.50 6.27
C LEU A 144 12.20 -16.38 5.55
N PHE A 145 11.70 -17.51 5.03
CA PHE A 145 10.38 -17.59 4.42
C PHE A 145 9.26 -17.35 5.45
N LEU A 146 9.39 -17.92 6.66
CA LEU A 146 8.44 -17.68 7.74
C LEU A 146 8.39 -16.22 8.17
N VAL A 147 9.55 -15.56 8.28
CA VAL A 147 9.64 -14.12 8.60
C VAL A 147 8.95 -13.30 7.52
N HIS A 148 9.17 -13.61 6.24
CA HIS A 148 8.49 -12.94 5.14
C HIS A 148 6.96 -13.07 5.24
N LEU A 149 6.45 -14.28 5.49
CA LEU A 149 5.02 -14.51 5.68
C LEU A 149 4.45 -13.79 6.92
N ILE A 150 5.18 -13.74 8.03
CA ILE A 150 4.76 -13.01 9.23
C ILE A 150 4.60 -11.52 8.90
N ILE A 151 5.56 -10.92 8.19
CA ILE A 151 5.49 -9.51 7.78
C ILE A 151 4.28 -9.28 6.87
N LEU A 152 4.06 -10.16 5.89
CA LEU A 152 2.93 -10.08 4.95
C LEU A 152 1.58 -10.16 5.69
N VAL A 153 1.41 -11.16 6.55
CA VAL A 153 0.16 -11.35 7.31
C VAL A 153 -0.07 -10.19 8.27
N GLN A 154 0.97 -9.76 8.98
CA GLN A 154 0.87 -8.63 9.91
C GLN A 154 0.50 -7.34 9.19
N TRP A 155 1.07 -7.11 7.99
CA TRP A 155 0.72 -5.99 7.14
C TRP A 155 -0.77 -6.03 6.74
N ALA A 156 -1.25 -7.16 6.23
CA ALA A 156 -2.65 -7.33 5.80
C ALA A 156 -3.66 -7.15 6.94
N LEU A 157 -3.31 -7.60 8.16
CA LEU A 157 -4.15 -7.42 9.34
C LEU A 157 -4.21 -5.96 9.83
N ILE A 158 -3.12 -5.19 9.67
CA ILE A 158 -3.07 -3.78 10.06
C ILE A 158 -3.81 -2.90 9.06
N GLU A 159 -3.71 -3.18 7.75
CA GLU A 159 -4.34 -2.38 6.69
C GLU A 159 -5.88 -2.44 6.75
N ASN A 160 -6.43 -3.56 7.21
CA ASN A 160 -7.86 -3.70 7.45
C ASN A 160 -8.16 -3.63 8.95
N PRO A 161 -8.13 -2.44 9.56
CA PRO A 161 -8.78 -2.31 10.85
C PRO A 161 -10.26 -2.54 10.54
N THR A 162 -10.82 -3.62 11.04
CA THR A 162 -12.27 -3.82 11.15
C THR A 162 -12.85 -2.70 12.02
N GLY A 163 -12.93 -1.49 11.47
CA GLY A 163 -13.40 -0.26 12.11
C GLY A 163 -14.91 -0.28 12.41
N ASN A 164 -15.60 -1.34 12.01
CA ASN A 164 -16.98 -1.61 12.40
C ASN A 164 -17.09 -2.24 13.79
N LEU A 165 -16.09 -2.99 14.29
CA LEU A 165 -16.19 -3.65 15.60
C LEU A 165 -16.06 -2.66 16.76
N LYS A 166 -15.20 -1.64 16.63
CA LYS A 166 -15.03 -0.59 17.67
C LYS A 166 -16.17 0.44 17.68
N LYS A 167 -16.76 0.75 16.52
CA LYS A 167 -17.93 1.64 16.44
C LYS A 167 -19.19 1.00 17.02
N LEU A 168 -19.37 -0.30 16.85
CA LEU A 168 -20.51 -1.02 17.44
C LEU A 168 -20.41 -1.14 18.96
N THR A 169 -19.20 -1.28 19.51
CA THR A 169 -19.02 -1.29 20.99
C THR A 169 -19.31 0.09 21.60
N GLN A 170 -18.91 1.17 20.93
CA GLN A 170 -19.14 2.53 21.43
C GLN A 170 -20.62 2.96 21.33
N VAL A 171 -21.34 2.54 20.28
CA VAL A 171 -22.79 2.78 20.15
C VAL A 171 -23.59 1.94 21.15
N TYR A 172 -23.14 0.72 21.48
CA TYR A 172 -23.81 -0.10 22.49
C TYR A 172 -23.69 0.50 23.89
N THR A 173 -22.51 1.03 24.26
CA THR A 173 -22.29 1.67 25.57
C THR A 173 -23.05 3.00 25.73
N ASP A 174 -23.24 3.79 24.67
CA ASP A 174 -24.00 5.04 24.71
C ASP A 174 -25.53 4.83 24.75
N THR A 175 -26.03 3.61 24.56
CA THR A 175 -27.47 3.29 24.60
C THR A 175 -27.92 2.61 25.90
N THR A 176 -27.00 2.36 26.83
CA THR A 176 -27.27 1.67 28.11
C THR A 176 -27.14 2.56 29.35
N ASP A 177 -26.89 3.86 29.17
CA ASP A 177 -26.95 4.89 30.23
C ASP A 177 -28.10 5.89 29.98
#